data_AF-A0A059EXS9-F1
#
_entry.id   AF-A0A059EXS9-F1
#
_cell.length_a   1.000
_cell.length_b   1.000
_cell.length_c   1.000
_cell.angle_alpha   90.00
_cell.angle_beta   90.00
_cell.angle_gamma   90.00
#
_symmetry.space_group_name_H-M   'P 1'
#
loop_
_entity.id
_entity.type
_entity.pdbx_description
1 polymer ?
#
loop_
_entity_poly.entity_id
_entity_poly.type
_entity_poly.pdbx_seq_one_letter_code
_entity_poly.pdbx_strand_id
1 'polypeptide(L)'
;GYKKSLHLTFNSSEENIFDFYIAIFESENYSFLKEILPCFNLLHVIKTPCKFRSNVIYAIRYLQIIICKIEVFRYTYFQKSGVTEININDLDRNQEFNEMIATVHYIFGKMVSNFAVSMNTLEVLEVFNFIYFIKAKNNDFYVDCPFLKNMITPTLSNNGNLLKIYNENEKIVNLEFSNTCRNGILCNTVREALRSQMGRQYHDIEKNSFEKK
;
A
#
# COMPACT_ATOMS: atom_id res chain seq x y z
N GLY A 1 -8.14 -23.05 -12.25
CA GLY A 1 -7.98 -22.96 -13.71
C GLY A 1 -8.17 -21.53 -14.20
N TYR A 2 -7.12 -20.89 -14.72
CA TYR A 2 -7.17 -19.52 -15.25
C TYR A 2 -7.76 -19.51 -16.67
N LYS A 3 -9.07 -19.27 -16.76
CA LYS A 3 -9.74 -18.89 -18.02
C LYS A 3 -10.69 -17.72 -17.74
N LYS A 4 -10.11 -16.54 -17.54
CA LYS A 4 -10.79 -15.29 -17.87
C LYS A 4 -9.76 -14.25 -18.23
N SER A 5 -9.57 -14.06 -19.54
CA SER A 5 -9.12 -12.79 -20.07
C SER A 5 -9.91 -11.67 -19.37
N LEU A 6 -9.24 -10.57 -19.00
CA LEU A 6 -9.87 -9.33 -18.54
C LEU A 6 -10.74 -8.78 -19.67
N HIS A 7 -11.93 -9.37 -19.88
CA HIS A 7 -12.97 -8.82 -20.73
C HIS A 7 -13.70 -7.75 -19.92
N LEU A 8 -13.07 -6.59 -19.82
CA LEU A 8 -13.74 -5.37 -19.38
C LEU A 8 -14.31 -4.71 -20.64
N THR A 9 -15.62 -4.81 -20.85
CA THR A 9 -16.33 -4.06 -21.89
C THR A 9 -16.50 -2.61 -21.45
N PHE A 10 -15.86 -1.68 -22.16
CA PHE A 10 -15.96 -0.25 -21.90
C PHE A 10 -16.86 0.44 -22.93
N ASN A 11 -17.84 1.20 -22.43
CA ASN A 11 -18.57 2.20 -23.22
C ASN A 11 -17.80 3.52 -23.15
N SER A 12 -17.43 4.05 -24.31
CA SER A 12 -16.53 5.19 -24.46
C SER A 12 -17.22 6.55 -24.25
N SER A 13 -17.57 6.88 -23.00
CA SER A 13 -17.99 8.23 -22.62
C SER A 13 -17.22 8.71 -21.39
N GLU A 14 -16.17 9.50 -21.62
CA GLU A 14 -15.48 10.35 -20.63
C GLU A 14 -15.07 9.75 -19.26
N GLU A 15 -14.91 8.43 -19.14
CA GLU A 15 -14.44 7.83 -17.89
C GLU A 15 -12.96 8.15 -17.63
N ASN A 16 -12.67 8.62 -16.41
CA ASN A 16 -11.32 8.99 -15.98
C ASN A 16 -10.45 7.73 -15.98
N ILE A 17 -9.25 7.79 -16.56
CA ILE A 17 -8.28 6.67 -16.55
C ILE A 17 -8.01 6.11 -15.14
N PHE A 18 -8.21 6.89 -14.07
CA PHE A 18 -8.19 6.37 -12.71
C PHE A 18 -9.34 5.44 -12.36
N ASP A 19 -10.53 5.69 -12.88
CA ASP A 19 -11.68 4.81 -12.70
C ASP A 19 -11.39 3.43 -13.28
N PHE A 20 -10.72 3.39 -14.44
CA PHE A 20 -10.22 2.15 -15.03
C PHE A 20 -9.28 1.38 -14.09
N TYR A 21 -8.26 2.04 -13.52
CA TYR A 21 -7.35 1.35 -12.59
C TYR A 21 -8.05 0.94 -11.29
N ILE A 22 -8.94 1.77 -10.75
CA ILE A 22 -9.70 1.41 -9.55
C ILE A 22 -10.56 0.17 -9.83
N ALA A 23 -11.23 0.12 -10.98
CA ALA A 23 -12.00 -1.05 -11.40
C ALA A 23 -11.12 -2.31 -11.53
N ILE A 24 -9.88 -2.20 -12.03
CA ILE A 24 -8.92 -3.32 -12.03
C ILE A 24 -8.66 -3.80 -10.60
N PHE A 25 -8.33 -2.90 -9.68
CA PHE A 25 -8.04 -3.25 -8.29
C PHE A 25 -9.26 -3.69 -7.48
N GLU A 26 -10.47 -3.41 -7.96
CA GLU A 26 -11.74 -3.90 -7.42
C GLU A 26 -12.19 -5.23 -8.03
N SER A 27 -11.60 -5.64 -9.16
CA SER A 27 -11.91 -6.92 -9.79
C SER A 27 -11.47 -8.11 -8.91
N GLU A 28 -12.10 -9.26 -9.14
CA GLU A 28 -11.77 -10.54 -8.49
C GLU A 28 -10.28 -10.89 -8.56
N ASN A 29 -9.61 -10.46 -9.63
CA ASN A 29 -8.19 -10.72 -9.83
C ASN A 29 -7.29 -9.84 -8.95
N TYR A 30 -7.76 -8.82 -8.25
CA TYR A 30 -6.87 -7.94 -7.47
C TYR A 30 -7.46 -7.54 -6.12
N SER A 31 -8.73 -7.87 -5.86
CA SER A 31 -9.44 -7.56 -4.62
C SER A 31 -8.72 -8.07 -3.37
N PHE A 32 -8.00 -9.20 -3.47
CA PHE A 32 -7.19 -9.77 -2.38
C PHE A 32 -6.16 -8.78 -1.81
N LEU A 33 -5.68 -7.80 -2.60
CA LEU A 33 -4.75 -6.80 -2.11
C LEU A 33 -5.33 -5.95 -0.99
N LYS A 34 -6.64 -5.66 -1.01
CA LYS A 34 -7.28 -4.87 0.05
C LYS A 34 -7.36 -5.63 1.38
N GLU A 35 -7.33 -6.96 1.32
CA GLU A 35 -7.32 -7.85 2.49
C GLU A 35 -5.90 -7.97 3.07
N ILE A 36 -4.89 -8.14 2.21
CA ILE A 36 -3.50 -8.31 2.63
C ILE A 36 -2.84 -6.98 3.00
N LEU A 37 -3.19 -5.91 2.29
CA LEU A 37 -2.65 -4.56 2.43
C LEU A 37 -3.78 -3.60 2.80
N PRO A 38 -4.10 -3.40 4.10
CA PRO A 38 -5.17 -2.49 4.51
C PRO A 38 -5.01 -1.05 3.96
N CYS A 39 -3.76 -0.62 3.75
CA CYS A 39 -3.42 0.66 3.13
C CYS A 39 -3.97 0.83 1.72
N PHE A 40 -4.18 -0.26 0.98
CA PHE A 40 -4.73 -0.22 -0.38
C PHE A 40 -6.15 0.35 -0.45
N ASN A 41 -6.86 0.40 0.69
CA ASN A 41 -8.14 1.08 0.76
C ASN A 41 -8.04 2.62 0.61
N LEU A 42 -6.83 3.20 0.68
CA LEU A 42 -6.57 4.62 0.40
C LEU A 42 -6.51 4.94 -1.10
N LEU A 43 -6.71 3.97 -2.00
CA LEU A 43 -6.67 4.19 -3.45
C LEU A 43 -7.59 5.33 -3.91
N HIS A 44 -8.72 5.54 -3.22
CA HIS A 44 -9.66 6.62 -3.52
C HIS A 44 -9.13 8.03 -3.20
N VAL A 45 -8.13 8.17 -2.31
CA VAL A 45 -7.51 9.47 -1.99
C VAL A 45 -6.81 10.09 -3.20
N ILE A 46 -6.41 9.25 -4.15
CA ILE A 46 -5.79 9.67 -5.42
C ILE A 46 -6.79 10.44 -6.30
N LYS A 47 -8.10 10.19 -6.12
CA LYS A 47 -9.17 10.90 -6.84
C LYS A 47 -9.46 12.29 -6.29
N THR A 48 -9.01 12.60 -5.07
CA THR A 48 -9.19 13.93 -4.49
C THR A 48 -8.51 14.95 -5.40
N PRO A 49 -9.16 16.08 -5.76
CA PRO A 49 -8.67 17.01 -6.77
C PRO A 49 -7.21 17.41 -6.50
N CYS A 50 -6.31 16.80 -7.26
CA CYS A 50 -4.90 17.09 -7.16
C CYS A 50 -4.66 18.38 -7.95
N LYS A 51 -4.08 19.39 -7.31
CA LYS A 51 -3.81 20.69 -7.95
C LYS A 51 -2.91 20.57 -9.20
N PHE A 52 -2.19 19.46 -9.36
CA PHE A 52 -1.20 19.26 -10.42
C PHE A 52 -1.47 17.98 -11.23
N ARG A 53 -1.64 18.13 -12.55
CA ARG A 53 -1.78 17.02 -13.52
C ARG A 53 -0.58 16.06 -13.51
N SER A 54 0.60 16.48 -13.07
CA SER A 54 1.76 15.62 -12.93
C SER A 54 1.54 14.48 -11.94
N ASN A 55 0.85 14.75 -10.81
CA ASN A 55 0.61 13.76 -9.76
C ASN A 55 -0.30 12.62 -10.24
N VAL A 56 -1.23 12.94 -11.15
CA VAL A 56 -2.08 11.98 -11.83
C VAL A 56 -1.25 10.98 -12.65
N ILE A 57 -0.32 11.48 -13.48
CA ILE A 57 0.55 10.63 -14.30
C ILE A 57 1.47 9.78 -13.42
N TYR A 58 2.00 10.35 -12.33
CA TYR A 58 2.82 9.60 -11.38
C TYR A 58 2.05 8.44 -10.74
N ALA A 59 0.83 8.68 -10.27
CA ALA A 59 0.02 7.61 -9.70
C ALA A 59 -0.34 6.53 -10.72
N ILE A 60 -0.69 6.89 -11.96
CA ILE A 60 -0.91 5.89 -13.03
C ILE A 60 0.32 5.00 -13.22
N ARG A 61 1.52 5.58 -13.29
CA ARG A 61 2.77 4.81 -13.43
C ARG A 61 2.99 3.87 -12.25
N TYR A 62 2.75 4.32 -11.02
CA TYR A 62 2.84 3.46 -9.85
C TYR A 62 1.84 2.30 -9.87
N LEU A 63 0.59 2.57 -10.26
CA LEU A 63 -0.44 1.53 -10.40
C LEU A 63 -0.07 0.50 -11.47
N GLN A 64 0.48 0.94 -12.61
CA GLN A 64 1.00 0.04 -13.65
C GLN A 64 2.14 -0.84 -13.12
N ILE A 65 3.11 -0.27 -12.41
CA ILE A 65 4.22 -1.04 -11.83
C ILE A 65 3.71 -2.07 -10.83
N ILE A 66 2.73 -1.71 -9.99
CA ILE A 66 2.10 -2.66 -9.06
C ILE A 66 1.47 -3.83 -9.81
N ILE A 67 0.66 -3.55 -10.85
CA ILE A 67 0.05 -4.59 -11.69
C ILE A 67 1.14 -5.48 -12.30
N CYS A 68 2.17 -4.90 -12.91
CA CYS A 68 3.29 -5.67 -13.48
C CYS A 68 3.96 -6.57 -12.45
N LYS A 69 4.18 -6.08 -11.23
CA LYS A 69 4.85 -6.88 -10.18
C LYS A 69 4.00 -8.08 -9.75
N ILE A 70 2.68 -7.89 -9.65
CA ILE A 70 1.73 -8.96 -9.33
C ILE A 70 1.67 -9.99 -10.46
N GLU A 71 1.56 -9.54 -11.71
CA GLU A 71 1.43 -10.44 -12.85
C GLU A 71 2.72 -11.24 -13.12
N VAL A 72 3.91 -10.65 -12.87
CA VAL A 72 5.19 -11.39 -12.90
C VAL A 72 5.20 -12.50 -11.85
N PHE A 73 4.77 -12.21 -10.62
CA PHE A 73 4.64 -13.23 -9.58
C PHE A 73 3.66 -14.33 -10.02
N ARG A 74 2.47 -13.96 -10.52
CA ARG A 74 1.45 -14.92 -10.95
C ARG A 74 1.94 -15.85 -12.05
N TYR A 75 2.58 -15.28 -13.07
CA TYR A 75 3.15 -16.06 -14.16
C TYR A 75 4.16 -17.08 -13.62
N THR A 76 5.06 -16.64 -12.74
CA THR A 76 6.11 -17.48 -12.17
C THR A 76 5.52 -18.56 -11.24
N TYR A 77 4.54 -18.20 -10.43
CA TYR A 77 4.05 -19.04 -9.34
C TYR A 77 2.85 -19.93 -9.68
N PHE A 78 2.08 -19.62 -10.73
CA PHE A 78 0.97 -20.47 -11.18
C PHE A 78 1.28 -21.15 -12.51
N GLN A 79 1.80 -20.40 -13.49
CA GLN A 79 1.98 -20.96 -14.84
C GLN A 79 3.26 -21.80 -14.93
N LYS A 80 4.39 -21.29 -14.43
CA LYS A 80 5.68 -21.98 -14.55
C LYS A 80 5.83 -23.17 -13.60
N SER A 81 5.26 -23.09 -12.41
CA SER A 81 5.28 -24.16 -11.38
C SER A 81 4.12 -25.16 -11.49
N GLY A 82 3.11 -24.88 -12.33
CA GLY A 82 1.97 -25.78 -12.56
C GLY A 82 0.96 -25.85 -11.42
N VAL A 83 0.94 -24.87 -10.51
CA VAL A 83 0.03 -24.87 -9.35
C VAL A 83 -1.38 -24.39 -9.76
N THR A 84 -2.41 -25.17 -9.47
CA THR A 84 -3.79 -24.94 -9.98
C THR A 84 -4.80 -24.47 -8.95
N GLU A 85 -4.57 -24.73 -7.66
CA GLU A 85 -5.38 -24.32 -6.51
C GLU A 85 -4.49 -23.96 -5.33
N ILE A 86 -4.74 -22.81 -4.70
CA ILE A 86 -3.89 -22.30 -3.61
C ILE A 86 -4.76 -21.58 -2.58
N ASN A 87 -4.57 -21.92 -1.31
CA ASN A 87 -5.12 -21.16 -0.20
C ASN A 87 -4.16 -20.00 0.16
N ILE A 88 -4.70 -18.86 0.59
CA ILE A 88 -3.91 -17.71 1.05
C ILE A 88 -2.88 -18.07 2.14
N ASN A 89 -3.18 -19.09 2.97
CA ASN A 89 -2.24 -19.59 3.99
C ASN A 89 -0.97 -20.19 3.39
N ASP A 90 -1.07 -20.82 2.22
CA ASP A 90 0.09 -21.40 1.51
C ASP A 90 0.91 -20.30 0.82
N LEU A 91 0.23 -19.27 0.30
CA LEU A 91 0.87 -18.06 -0.21
C LEU A 91 1.64 -17.32 0.90
N ASP A 92 1.08 -17.23 2.11
CA ASP A 92 1.69 -16.49 3.21
C ASP A 92 3.05 -17.06 3.66
N ARG A 93 3.29 -18.35 3.38
CA ARG A 93 4.56 -19.05 3.63
C ARG A 93 5.53 -18.94 2.46
N ASN A 94 5.07 -18.49 1.30
CA ASN A 94 5.89 -18.37 0.11
C ASN A 94 6.74 -17.09 0.16
N GLN A 95 8.06 -17.24 0.06
CA GLN A 95 8.98 -16.10 0.13
C GLN A 95 8.80 -15.13 -1.05
N GLU A 96 8.63 -15.62 -2.28
CA GLU A 96 8.45 -14.77 -3.46
C GLU A 96 7.15 -13.95 -3.37
N PHE A 97 6.10 -14.55 -2.80
CA PHE A 97 4.85 -13.86 -2.52
C PHE A 97 5.04 -12.75 -1.49
N ASN A 98 5.69 -13.05 -0.35
CA ASN A 98 5.97 -12.04 0.68
C ASN A 98 6.84 -10.90 0.14
N GLU A 99 7.82 -11.19 -0.70
CA GLU A 99 8.63 -10.18 -1.40
C GLU A 99 7.81 -9.33 -2.37
N MET A 100 6.87 -9.95 -3.10
CA MET A 100 5.93 -9.24 -3.97
C MET A 100 5.06 -8.30 -3.15
N ILE A 101 4.46 -8.77 -2.05
CA ILE A 101 3.62 -7.95 -1.15
C ILE A 101 4.41 -6.78 -0.57
N ALA A 102 5.62 -7.02 -0.06
CA ALA A 102 6.49 -5.96 0.48
C ALA A 102 6.83 -4.91 -0.59
N THR A 103 7.13 -5.35 -1.80
CA THR A 103 7.43 -4.46 -2.94
C THR A 103 6.21 -3.63 -3.33
N VAL A 104 5.04 -4.28 -3.47
CA VAL A 104 3.78 -3.60 -3.82
C VAL A 104 3.41 -2.57 -2.75
N HIS A 105 3.51 -2.92 -1.46
CA HIS A 105 3.21 -2.01 -0.36
C HIS A 105 4.15 -0.79 -0.36
N TYR A 106 5.46 -1.01 -0.56
CA TYR A 106 6.43 0.08 -0.64
C TYR A 106 6.13 1.04 -1.80
N ILE A 107 5.85 0.50 -2.99
CA ILE A 107 5.51 1.29 -4.18
C ILE A 107 4.22 2.08 -3.95
N PHE A 108 3.20 1.42 -3.38
CA PHE A 108 1.94 2.06 -3.04
C PHE A 108 2.12 3.18 -1.99
N GLY A 109 2.92 2.94 -0.96
CA GLY A 109 3.23 3.96 0.06
C GLY A 109 3.91 5.19 -0.53
N LYS A 110 4.89 5.00 -1.43
CA LYS A 110 5.52 6.11 -2.17
C LYS A 110 4.51 6.85 -3.04
N MET A 111 3.63 6.14 -3.75
CA MET A 111 2.57 6.76 -4.51
C MET A 111 1.68 7.63 -3.62
N VAL A 112 1.14 7.08 -2.54
CA VAL A 112 0.22 7.77 -1.62
C VAL A 112 0.89 8.98 -0.94
N SER A 113 2.19 8.90 -0.63
CA SER A 113 2.92 10.04 -0.04
C SER A 113 3.04 11.27 -0.95
N ASN A 114 2.77 11.14 -2.26
CA ASN A 114 2.70 12.27 -3.19
C ASN A 114 1.34 13.00 -3.15
N PHE A 115 0.39 12.51 -2.37
CA PHE A 115 -0.93 13.11 -2.17
C PHE A 115 -1.06 13.69 -0.76
N ALA A 116 -2.07 14.55 -0.56
CA ALA A 116 -2.31 15.19 0.72
C ALA A 116 -2.88 14.18 1.74
N VAL A 117 -2.00 13.38 2.35
CA VAL A 117 -2.32 12.46 3.44
C VAL A 117 -1.76 12.96 4.77
N SER A 118 -2.41 12.59 5.88
CA SER A 118 -1.96 12.97 7.21
C SER A 118 -0.62 12.30 7.59
N MET A 119 0.08 12.90 8.58
CA MET A 119 1.25 12.27 9.19
C MET A 119 0.95 10.91 9.81
N ASN A 120 -0.27 10.70 10.32
CA ASN A 120 -0.69 9.41 10.86
C ASN A 120 -0.73 8.35 9.75
N THR A 121 -1.24 8.71 8.56
CA THR A 121 -1.23 7.82 7.39
C THR A 121 0.20 7.48 6.96
N LEU A 122 1.10 8.47 6.93
CA LEU A 122 2.52 8.22 6.60
C LEU A 122 3.20 7.31 7.63
N GLU A 123 2.90 7.49 8.92
CA GLU A 123 3.37 6.61 10.00
C GLU A 123 2.90 5.17 9.79
N VAL A 124 1.61 4.97 9.48
CA VAL A 124 1.05 3.64 9.17
C VAL A 124 1.76 3.01 7.97
N LEU A 125 1.95 3.76 6.89
CA LEU A 125 2.63 3.27 5.68
C LEU A 125 4.06 2.82 5.98
N GLU A 126 4.84 3.60 6.75
CA GLU A 126 6.23 3.24 7.06
C GLU A 126 6.35 2.08 8.04
N VAL A 127 5.48 2.01 9.06
CA VAL A 127 5.43 0.86 9.96
C VAL A 127 5.09 -0.41 9.18
N PHE A 128 4.11 -0.36 8.28
CA PHE A 128 3.73 -1.51 7.47
C PHE A 128 4.84 -1.90 6.47
N ASN A 129 5.50 -0.91 5.83
CA ASN A 129 6.68 -1.17 5.00
C ASN A 129 7.74 -1.98 5.75
N PHE A 130 8.05 -1.56 6.97
CA PHE A 130 9.02 -2.25 7.82
C PHE A 130 8.57 -3.69 8.11
N ILE A 131 7.31 -3.89 8.52
CA ILE A 131 6.80 -5.22 8.87
C ILE A 131 6.79 -6.16 7.65
N TYR A 132 6.30 -5.71 6.50
CA TYR A 132 6.31 -6.53 5.28
C TYR A 132 7.74 -6.84 4.81
N PHE A 133 8.69 -5.90 4.97
CA PHE A 133 10.09 -6.16 4.68
C PHE A 133 10.67 -7.26 5.57
N ILE A 134 10.42 -7.19 6.89
CA ILE A 134 10.85 -8.23 7.84
C ILE A 134 10.20 -9.57 7.47
N LYS A 135 8.90 -9.60 7.18
CA LYS A 135 8.20 -10.80 6.74
C LYS A 135 8.82 -11.40 5.46
N ALA A 136 9.21 -10.57 4.50
CA ALA A 136 9.79 -11.01 3.24
C ALA A 136 11.24 -11.51 3.36
N LYS A 137 12.05 -10.94 4.26
CA LYS A 137 13.49 -11.22 4.36
C LYS A 137 13.91 -12.04 5.58
N ASN A 138 13.05 -12.10 6.59
CA ASN A 138 13.29 -12.85 7.82
C ASN A 138 11.94 -13.35 8.38
N ASN A 139 11.31 -14.24 7.62
CA ASN A 139 10.00 -14.77 7.97
C ASN A 139 10.01 -15.51 9.31
N ASP A 140 11.10 -16.19 9.66
CA ASP A 140 11.23 -16.89 10.95
C ASP A 140 11.11 -15.89 12.12
N PHE A 141 11.85 -14.78 12.07
CA PHE A 141 11.71 -13.72 13.07
C PHE A 141 10.30 -13.10 13.09
N TYR A 142 9.69 -12.89 11.92
CA TYR A 142 8.29 -12.43 11.85
C TYR A 142 7.34 -13.45 12.51
N VAL A 143 7.56 -14.74 12.28
CA VAL A 143 6.77 -15.83 12.86
C VAL A 143 6.89 -15.83 14.39
N ASP A 144 8.09 -15.59 14.90
CA ASP A 144 8.38 -15.61 16.33
C ASP A 144 8.07 -14.29 17.06
N CYS A 145 7.63 -13.24 16.33
CA CYS A 145 7.30 -11.94 16.91
C CYS A 145 5.78 -11.66 16.87
N PRO A 146 5.02 -12.01 17.94
CA PRO A 146 3.59 -11.76 18.03
C PRO A 146 3.20 -10.28 17.83
N PHE A 147 4.06 -9.36 18.28
CA PHE A 147 3.85 -7.93 18.10
C PHE A 147 3.71 -7.56 16.62
N LEU A 148 4.65 -7.98 15.77
CA LEU A 148 4.62 -7.67 14.33
C LEU A 148 3.45 -8.35 13.63
N LYS A 149 3.12 -9.60 14.01
CA LYS A 149 1.93 -10.28 13.49
C LYS A 149 0.65 -9.52 13.81
N ASN A 150 0.45 -9.16 15.06
CA ASN A 150 -0.73 -8.44 15.52
C ASN A 150 -0.88 -7.05 14.84
N MET A 151 0.22 -6.49 14.33
CA MET A 151 0.27 -5.22 13.64
C MET A 151 -0.15 -5.27 12.17
N ILE A 152 -0.11 -6.43 11.49
CA ILE A 152 -0.56 -6.56 10.08
C ILE A 152 -1.60 -7.65 9.81
N THR A 153 -2.02 -8.45 10.80
CA THR A 153 -3.04 -9.49 10.60
C THR A 153 -4.37 -8.89 10.13
N PRO A 154 -5.06 -9.43 9.11
CA PRO A 154 -6.29 -8.88 8.52
C PRO A 154 -7.39 -8.48 9.52
N THR A 155 -7.37 -9.06 10.72
CA THR A 155 -8.20 -8.67 11.86
C THR A 155 -7.92 -7.28 12.45
N LEU A 156 -6.95 -6.50 11.95
CA LEU A 156 -6.70 -5.12 12.41
C LEU A 156 -7.87 -4.17 12.21
N SER A 157 -8.69 -4.39 11.18
CA SER A 157 -9.94 -3.62 11.05
C SER A 157 -10.97 -3.96 12.13
N ASN A 158 -10.83 -5.11 12.80
CA ASN A 158 -11.78 -5.61 13.81
C ASN A 158 -11.24 -5.53 15.25
N ASN A 159 -9.92 -5.46 15.43
CA ASN A 159 -9.27 -5.43 16.76
C ASN A 159 -8.99 -4.01 17.29
N GLY A 160 -9.44 -2.96 16.57
CA GLY A 160 -9.34 -1.57 17.02
C GLY A 160 -7.93 -0.97 17.00
N ASN A 161 -6.94 -1.65 16.45
CA ASN A 161 -5.54 -1.19 16.39
C ASN A 161 -5.23 -0.27 15.19
N LEU A 162 -5.96 -0.44 14.08
CA LEU A 162 -5.88 0.44 12.91
C LEU A 162 -7.23 1.12 12.71
N LEU A 163 -7.25 2.43 12.90
CA LEU A 163 -8.42 3.28 12.72
C LEU A 163 -8.48 3.74 11.26
N LYS A 164 -9.65 3.54 10.65
CA LYS A 164 -9.99 4.04 9.31
C LYS A 164 -10.78 5.33 9.47
N ILE A 165 -10.28 6.42 8.90
CA ILE A 165 -10.96 7.72 8.94
C ILE A 165 -11.66 7.91 7.59
N TYR A 166 -12.96 8.16 7.64
CA TYR A 166 -13.83 8.29 6.47
C TYR A 166 -14.18 9.75 6.21
N ASN A 167 -14.39 10.10 4.93
CA ASN A 167 -15.03 11.37 4.56
C ASN A 167 -16.55 11.23 4.49
N GLU A 168 -17.23 12.32 4.11
CA GLU A 168 -18.70 12.38 3.96
C GLU A 168 -19.27 11.38 2.94
N ASN A 169 -18.45 10.89 2.01
CA ASN A 169 -18.82 9.90 0.99
C ASN A 169 -18.46 8.46 1.38
N GLU A 170 -18.21 8.21 2.66
CA GLU A 170 -17.81 6.90 3.21
C GLU A 170 -16.54 6.32 2.56
N LYS A 171 -15.67 7.18 2.03
CA LYS A 171 -14.36 6.78 1.51
C LYS A 171 -13.29 7.00 2.56
N ILE A 172 -12.38 6.03 2.70
CA ILE A 172 -11.26 6.13 3.61
C ILE A 172 -10.28 7.18 3.08
N VAL A 173 -10.01 8.19 3.90
CA VAL A 173 -9.11 9.29 3.58
C VAL A 173 -7.84 9.29 4.42
N ASN A 174 -7.87 8.68 5.60
CA ASN A 174 -6.70 8.55 6.46
C ASN A 174 -6.71 7.23 7.22
N LEU A 175 -5.52 6.83 7.65
CA LEU A 175 -5.28 5.70 8.54
C LEU A 175 -4.51 6.16 9.76
N GLU A 176 -4.82 5.60 10.91
CA GLU A 176 -4.14 5.91 12.16
C GLU A 176 -4.03 4.67 13.05
N PHE A 177 -2.91 4.51 13.75
CA PHE A 177 -2.82 3.52 14.82
C PHE A 177 -3.57 3.99 16.06
N SER A 178 -4.26 3.07 16.72
CA SER A 178 -4.85 3.31 18.05
C SER A 178 -3.79 3.75 19.04
N ASN A 179 -4.17 4.49 20.10
CA ASN A 179 -3.23 4.97 21.10
C ASN A 179 -2.36 3.85 21.70
N THR A 180 -2.95 2.68 21.94
CA THR A 180 -2.24 1.50 22.46
C THR A 180 -1.14 1.04 21.52
N CYS A 181 -1.44 0.96 20.22
CA CYS A 181 -0.49 0.57 19.18
C CYS A 181 0.56 1.67 18.93
N ARG A 182 0.11 2.92 18.93
CA ARG A 182 0.90 4.11 18.65
C ARG A 182 2.02 4.35 19.65
N ASN A 183 1.81 3.95 20.90
CA ASN A 183 2.80 4.05 21.98
C ASN A 183 3.88 2.95 21.94
N GLY A 184 3.77 1.98 21.03
CA GLY A 184 4.78 0.95 20.84
C GLY A 184 6.12 1.52 20.35
N ILE A 185 7.23 0.88 20.74
CA ILE A 185 8.59 1.32 20.39
C ILE A 185 8.75 1.49 18.88
N LEU A 186 8.24 0.56 18.07
CA LEU A 186 8.32 0.65 16.61
C LEU A 186 7.63 1.91 16.06
N CYS A 187 6.39 2.18 16.48
CA CYS A 187 5.62 3.35 16.04
C CYS A 187 6.31 4.66 16.46
N ASN A 188 6.85 4.71 17.69
CA ASN A 188 7.61 5.86 18.18
C ASN A 188 8.88 6.10 17.34
N THR A 189 9.68 5.06 17.11
CA THR A 189 10.91 5.15 16.31
C THR A 189 10.62 5.61 14.88
N VAL A 190 9.60 5.04 14.22
CA VAL A 190 9.20 5.45 12.87
C VAL A 190 8.74 6.91 12.84
N ARG A 191 7.96 7.33 13.83
CA ARG A 191 7.47 8.71 13.92
C ARG A 191 8.60 9.72 14.10
N GLU A 192 9.58 9.40 14.95
CA GLU A 192 10.77 10.24 15.15
C GLU A 192 11.61 10.34 13.87
N ALA A 193 11.79 9.22 13.16
CA ALA A 193 12.49 9.19 11.88
C ALA A 193 11.78 10.05 10.81
N LEU A 194 10.46 9.91 10.69
CA LEU A 194 9.63 10.70 9.76
C LEU A 194 9.71 12.20 10.06
N ARG A 195 9.58 12.60 11.33
CA ARG A 195 9.74 14.01 11.76
C ARG A 195 11.10 14.56 11.39
N SER A 196 12.16 13.77 11.60
CA SER A 196 13.54 14.14 11.27
C SER A 196 13.80 14.25 9.76
N GLN A 197 13.11 13.45 8.94
CA GLN A 197 13.20 13.54 7.48
C GLN A 197 12.48 14.77 6.95
N MET A 198 11.26 15.04 7.42
CA MET A 198 10.52 16.23 6.99
C MET A 198 11.17 17.53 7.45
N GLY A 199 11.70 17.59 8.68
CA GLY A 199 12.44 18.75 9.16
C GLY A 199 13.66 19.09 8.30
N ARG A 200 14.34 18.09 7.75
CA ARG A 200 15.44 18.28 6.78
C ARG A 200 14.95 18.77 5.42
N GLN A 201 13.83 18.23 4.94
CA GLN A 201 13.23 18.63 3.66
C GLN A 201 12.84 20.11 3.63
N TYR A 202 12.33 20.67 4.74
CA TYR A 202 12.06 22.10 4.86
C TYR A 202 13.33 22.96 4.90
N HIS A 203 14.38 22.50 5.59
CA HIS A 203 15.67 23.20 5.63
C HIS A 203 16.39 23.24 4.26
N ASP A 204 16.28 22.17 3.47
CA ASP A 204 16.87 22.10 2.14
C ASP A 204 16.12 22.98 1.11
N ILE A 205 14.80 23.15 1.26
CA ILE A 205 14.00 24.08 0.43
C ILE A 205 14.38 25.54 0.76
N GLU A 206 14.59 25.86 2.03
CA GLU A 206 15.05 27.20 2.42
C GLU A 206 16.44 27.51 1.88
N LYS A 207 17.42 26.60 2.04
CA LYS A 207 18.78 26.81 1.48
C LYS A 207 18.78 27.00 -0.03
N ASN A 208 18.02 26.20 -0.78
CA ASN A 208 17.91 26.33 -2.25
C ASN A 208 17.20 27.62 -2.71
N SER A 209 16.44 28.29 -1.82
CA SER A 209 15.81 29.58 -2.11
C SER A 209 16.74 30.78 -1.83
N PHE A 210 17.79 30.60 -1.03
CA PHE A 210 18.78 31.62 -0.72
C PHE A 210 20.02 31.58 -1.62
N GLU A 211 20.31 30.47 -2.30
CA GLU A 211 21.41 30.37 -3.28
C GLU A 211 21.03 30.86 -4.69
N LYS A 212 19.78 31.31 -4.89
CA LYS A 212 19.34 32.03 -6.09
C LYS A 212 19.12 33.51 -5.77
N LYS A 213 20.20 34.23 -5.48
CA LYS A 213 20.26 35.69 -5.56
C LYS A 213 21.57 36.14 -6.19
#